data_AF-A0A1C5ZLE9-F1
#
_entry.id   AF-A0A1C5ZLE9-F1
#
_cell.length_a   1.000
_cell.length_b   1.000
_cell.length_c   1.000
_cell.angle_alpha   90.00
_cell.angle_beta   90.00
_cell.angle_gamma   90.00
#
_symmetry.space_group_name_H-M   'P 1'
#
loop_
_entity.id
_entity.type
_entity.pdbx_description
1 polymer ?
#
loop_
_entity_poly.entity_id
_entity_poly.type
_entity_poly.pdbx_seq_one_letter_code
_entity_poly.pdbx_strand_id
1 'polypeptide(L)'
;MINSTSTTYSLKRKILTFTNKISCRLPKPDRKFISDMVYGILASQSCLLTDISDQLHEPARKVNTVKRLSTHLLEGPLPLRLPLISIP
;
A
#
# COMPACT_ATOMS: atom_id res chain seq x y z
N MET A 1 13.15 -26.87 14.09
CA MET A 1 13.65 -25.68 13.36
C MET A 1 12.55 -25.13 12.49
N ILE A 2 11.81 -24.14 12.99
CA ILE A 2 10.84 -23.38 12.20
C ILE A 2 11.63 -22.47 11.26
N ASN A 3 11.61 -22.81 9.99
CA ASN A 3 12.13 -22.07 8.85
C ASN A 3 11.42 -20.71 8.69
N SER A 4 11.73 -19.77 9.60
CA SER A 4 11.18 -18.41 9.75
C SER A 4 11.19 -17.57 8.46
N THR A 5 12.11 -17.85 7.54
CA THR A 5 12.23 -17.17 6.24
C THR A 5 11.17 -17.65 5.22
N SER A 6 10.84 -18.94 5.23
CA SER A 6 9.85 -19.55 4.31
C SER A 6 8.42 -19.15 4.66
N THR A 7 8.13 -19.05 5.97
CA THR A 7 6.84 -18.58 6.47
C THR A 7 6.58 -17.12 6.10
N THR A 8 7.59 -16.25 6.23
CA THR A 8 7.47 -14.83 5.87
C THR A 8 7.23 -14.63 4.37
N TYR A 9 7.98 -15.33 3.51
CA TYR A 9 7.78 -15.27 2.06
C TYR A 9 6.40 -15.82 1.65
N SER A 10 5.99 -16.95 2.23
CA SER A 10 4.68 -17.56 1.99
C SER A 10 3.54 -16.66 2.43
N LEU A 11 3.68 -15.95 3.55
CA LEU A 11 2.67 -15.03 4.06
C LEU A 11 2.52 -13.80 3.15
N LYS A 12 3.63 -13.19 2.73
CA LYS A 12 3.63 -12.09 1.75
C LYS A 12 2.92 -12.49 0.46
N ARG A 13 3.19 -13.69 -0.04
CA ARG A 13 2.52 -14.25 -1.24
C ARG A 13 1.02 -14.46 -1.03
N LYS A 14 0.60 -14.95 0.15
CA LYS A 14 -0.83 -15.12 0.49
C LYS A 14 -1.56 -13.78 0.54
N ILE A 15 -0.98 -12.76 1.19
CA ILE A 15 -1.51 -11.40 1.25
C ILE A 15 -1.66 -10.83 -0.16
N LEU A 16 -0.59 -10.89 -0.97
CA LEU A 16 -0.61 -10.41 -2.35
C LEU A 16 -1.68 -11.10 -3.21
N THR A 17 -1.83 -12.42 -3.05
CA THR A 17 -2.84 -13.20 -3.78
C THR A 17 -4.25 -12.80 -3.37
N PHE A 18 -4.50 -12.65 -2.06
CA PHE A 18 -5.77 -12.19 -1.54
C PHE A 18 -6.11 -10.78 -2.06
N THR A 19 -5.17 -9.84 -1.96
CA THR A 19 -5.36 -8.47 -2.43
C THR A 19 -5.62 -8.39 -3.92
N ASN A 20 -4.95 -9.22 -4.73
CA ASN A 20 -5.20 -9.30 -6.17
C ASN A 20 -6.57 -9.86 -6.51
N LYS A 21 -7.11 -10.80 -5.72
CA LYS A 21 -8.46 -11.33 -5.91
C LYS A 21 -9.52 -10.27 -5.69
N ILE A 22 -9.41 -9.49 -4.60
CA ILE A 22 -10.38 -8.41 -4.30
C ILE A 22 -10.23 -7.21 -5.26
N SER A 23 -9.02 -6.96 -5.75
CA SER A 23 -8.71 -5.82 -6.63
C SER A 23 -8.78 -6.16 -8.12
N CYS A 24 -9.26 -7.35 -8.50
CA CYS A 24 -9.17 -7.88 -9.86
C CYS A 24 -9.91 -7.08 -10.95
N ARG A 25 -10.80 -6.16 -10.57
CA ARG A 25 -11.54 -5.28 -11.48
C ARG A 25 -10.92 -3.89 -11.63
N LEU A 26 -9.93 -3.55 -10.82
CA LEU A 26 -9.27 -2.25 -10.84
C LEU A 26 -8.16 -2.19 -11.89
N PRO A 27 -7.77 -0.99 -12.36
CA PRO A 27 -6.54 -0.80 -13.13
C PRO A 27 -5.29 -1.35 -12.42
N LYS A 28 -4.27 -1.71 -13.20
CA LYS A 28 -2.96 -2.15 -12.67
C LYS A 28 -2.36 -1.20 -11.60
N PRO A 29 -2.35 0.15 -11.77
CA PRO A 29 -1.80 1.04 -10.74
C PRO A 29 -2.54 0.93 -9.41
N ASP A 30 -3.87 0.84 -9.45
CA ASP A 30 -4.71 0.75 -8.24
C ASP A 30 -4.55 -0.59 -7.54
N ARG A 31 -4.41 -1.70 -8.30
CA ARG A 31 -4.11 -3.01 -7.71
C ARG A 31 -2.78 -2.99 -6.98
N LYS A 32 -1.75 -2.39 -7.57
CA LYS A 32 -0.45 -2.24 -6.94
C LYS A 32 -0.57 -1.42 -5.66
N PHE A 33 -1.26 -0.28 -5.73
CA PHE A 33 -1.48 0.58 -4.58
C PHE A 33 -2.18 -0.15 -3.42
N ILE A 34 -3.30 -0.84 -3.68
CA ILE A 34 -4.02 -1.58 -2.62
C ILE A 34 -3.15 -2.69 -2.06
N SER A 35 -2.41 -3.40 -2.91
CA SER A 35 -1.46 -4.42 -2.45
C SER A 35 -0.39 -3.85 -1.52
N ASP A 36 0.22 -2.74 -1.91
CA ASP A 36 1.26 -2.08 -1.12
C ASP A 36 0.71 -1.61 0.23
N MET A 37 -0.49 -1.01 0.24
CA MET A 37 -1.16 -0.54 1.46
C MET A 37 -1.53 -1.70 2.39
N VAL A 38 -2.19 -2.74 1.89
CA VAL A 38 -2.60 -3.90 2.72
C VAL A 38 -1.38 -4.60 3.30
N TYR A 39 -0.35 -4.83 2.49
CA TYR A 39 0.89 -5.44 2.99
C TYR A 39 1.58 -4.55 4.03
N GLY A 40 1.76 -3.27 3.75
CA GLY A 40 2.46 -2.35 4.64
C GLY A 40 1.72 -2.14 5.96
N ILE A 41 0.38 -2.08 5.96
CA ILE A 41 -0.42 -2.02 7.20
C ILE A 41 -0.24 -3.30 8.02
N LEU A 42 -0.34 -4.47 7.39
CA LEU A 42 -0.18 -5.75 8.09
C LEU A 42 1.25 -5.95 8.63
N ALA A 43 2.26 -5.50 7.90
CA ALA A 43 3.66 -5.63 8.29
C ALA A 43 4.07 -4.63 9.39
N SER A 44 3.62 -3.38 9.27
CA SER A 44 3.95 -2.32 10.24
C SER A 44 3.04 -2.33 11.47
N GLN A 45 1.86 -2.96 11.37
CA GLN A 45 0.77 -2.84 12.35
C GLN A 45 0.38 -1.38 12.62
N SER A 46 0.59 -0.51 11.63
CA SER A 46 0.40 0.93 11.71
C SER A 46 -0.32 1.44 10.47
N CYS A 47 -1.04 2.53 10.62
CA CYS A 47 -1.68 3.26 9.53
C CYS A 47 -0.83 4.47 9.07
N LEU A 48 0.31 4.73 9.73
CA LEU A 48 1.20 5.81 9.35
C LEU A 48 1.94 5.46 8.05
N LEU A 49 1.83 6.33 7.04
CA LEU A 49 2.48 6.13 5.74
C LEU A 49 4.00 6.00 5.86
N THR A 50 4.60 6.61 6.87
CA THR A 50 6.03 6.47 7.17
C THR A 50 6.40 5.04 7.53
N ASP A 51 5.60 4.39 8.37
CA ASP A 51 5.88 3.04 8.88
C ASP A 51 5.56 2.00 7.80
N ILE A 52 4.46 2.21 7.06
CA ILE A 52 4.10 1.44 5.87
C ILE A 52 5.23 1.51 4.83
N SER A 53 5.78 2.71 4.59
CA SER A 53 6.87 2.89 3.63
C SER A 53 8.16 2.18 4.04
N ASP A 54 8.43 2.03 5.34
CA ASP A 54 9.60 1.29 5.80
C ASP A 54 9.49 -0.21 5.52
N GLN A 55 8.28 -0.77 5.60
CA GLN A 55 8.02 -2.20 5.35
C GLN A 55 7.98 -2.58 3.87
N LEU A 56 7.74 -1.61 2.98
CA LEU A 56 7.67 -1.87 1.53
C LEU A 56 9.03 -2.15 0.89
N HIS A 57 10.13 -1.71 1.52
CA HIS A 57 11.51 -1.89 1.03
C HIS A 57 11.68 -1.55 -0.46
N GLU A 58 11.06 -0.45 -0.90
CA GLU A 58 11.23 0.03 -2.27
C GLU A 58 12.66 0.57 -2.49
N PRO A 59 13.23 0.44 -3.71
CA PRO A 59 14.54 1.02 -4.02
C PRO A 59 14.52 2.56 -4.08
N ALA A 60 13.35 3.18 -3.96
CA ALA A 60 13.17 4.63 -3.92
C ALA A 60 13.42 5.20 -2.51
N ARG A 61 13.74 6.49 -2.43
CA ARG A 61 13.81 7.19 -1.14
C ARG A 61 12.44 7.13 -0.45
N LYS A 62 12.40 6.89 0.86
CA LYS A 62 11.19 6.84 1.69
C LYS A 62 10.20 7.97 1.42
N VAL A 63 10.71 9.21 1.30
CA VAL A 63 9.89 10.40 1.01
C VAL A 63 9.12 10.28 -0.30
N ASN A 64 9.70 9.64 -1.33
CA ASN A 64 9.04 9.43 -2.61
C ASN A 64 7.93 8.39 -2.50
N THR A 65 8.14 7.33 -1.72
CA THR A 65 7.12 6.31 -1.46
C THR A 65 5.97 6.89 -0.66
N VAL A 66 6.25 7.63 0.41
CA VAL A 66 5.23 8.35 1.20
C VAL A 66 4.45 9.33 0.32
N LYS A 67 5.15 10.12 -0.52
CA LYS A 67 4.51 11.04 -1.46
C LYS A 67 3.59 10.31 -2.44
N ARG A 68 4.09 9.23 -3.07
CA ARG A 68 3.29 8.40 -4.00
C ARG A 68 2.02 7.87 -3.34
N LEU A 69 2.14 7.29 -2.15
CA LEU A 69 0.99 6.72 -1.42
C LEU A 69 -0.01 7.81 -1.02
N SER A 70 0.47 8.94 -0.51
CA SER A 70 -0.37 10.08 -0.13
C SER A 70 -1.07 10.70 -1.34
N THR A 71 -0.39 10.86 -2.47
CA THR A 71 -0.99 11.36 -3.71
C THR A 71 -2.09 10.43 -4.21
N HIS A 72 -1.86 9.11 -4.24
CA HIS A 72 -2.88 8.14 -4.65
C HIS A 72 -4.12 8.16 -3.72
N LEU A 73 -3.93 8.41 -2.42
CA LEU A 73 -5.04 8.59 -1.47
C LEU A 73 -5.84 9.86 -1.73
N LEU A 74 -5.17 10.96 -2.07
CA LEU A 74 -5.80 12.25 -2.36
C LEU A 74 -6.52 12.26 -3.72
N GLU A 75 -5.96 11.58 -4.71
CA GLU A 75 -6.55 11.48 -6.05
C GLU A 75 -7.80 10.58 -6.05
N GLY A 76 -7.77 9.50 -5.25
CA GLY A 76 -8.86 8.52 -5.19
C GLY A 76 -9.10 7.80 -6.54
N PRO A 77 -9.83 6.67 -6.54
CA PRO A 77 -10.22 5.99 -7.79
C PRO A 77 -11.36 6.69 -8.55
N LEU A 78 -11.78 7.89 -8.13
CA LEU A 78 -12.90 8.64 -8.69
C LEU A 78 -12.50 10.09 -8.93
N PRO A 79 -12.93 10.73 -10.04
CA PRO A 79 -12.67 12.14 -10.31
C PRO A 79 -13.60 13.04 -9.49
N LEU A 80 -13.85 12.73 -8.22
CA LEU A 80 -14.45 13.68 -7.29
C LEU A 80 -13.33 14.49 -6.68
N ARG A 81 -12.77 15.39 -7.50
CA ARG A 81 -12.09 16.58 -7.00
C ARG A 81 -13.12 17.40 -6.23
N LEU A 82 -13.40 16.98 -4.99
CA LEU A 82 -13.92 17.89 -4.00
C LEU A 82 -12.85 18.99 -3.92
N PRO A 83 -13.15 20.23 -4.30
CA PRO A 83 -12.23 21.32 -4.08
C PRO A 83 -11.91 21.26 -2.59
N LEU A 84 -10.61 21.22 -2.26
CA LEU A 84 -10.16 21.43 -0.90
C LEU A 84 -10.82 22.73 -0.47
N ILE A 85 -11.87 22.62 0.34
CA ILE A 85 -12.48 23.76 1.01
C ILE A 85 -11.34 24.26 1.89
N SER A 86 -10.76 25.38 1.47
CA SER A 86 -9.95 26.23 2.33
C SER A 86 -10.80 26.52 3.55
N ILE A 87 -10.54 25.82 4.64
CA ILE A 87 -11.09 26.16 5.94
C ILE A 87 -10.32 27.41 6.40
N PRO A 88 -11.03 28.50 6.79
CA PRO A 88 -10.39 29.73 7.25
C PRO A 88 -9.56 29.54 8.52
#